data_AF-A0A3D0LTA5-F1
#
_entry.id   AF-A0A3D0LTA5-F1
#
_cell.length_a   1.000
_cell.length_b   1.000
_cell.length_c   1.000
_cell.angle_alpha   90.00
_cell.angle_beta   90.00
_cell.angle_gamma   90.00
#
_symmetry.space_group_name_H-M   'P 1'
#
loop_
_entity.id
_entity.type
_entity.pdbx_description
1 polymer ?
#
loop_
_entity_poly.entity_id
_entity_poly.type
_entity_poly.pdbx_seq_one_letter_code
_entity_poly.pdbx_strand_id
1 'polypeptide(L)' 'MSRPYSDSSIRVLRGLEPVKQRPGMYTHTESPLHIVQEVIDNAADEALAGFAHVITVQLHADGSVSVADDGRGIPVG' A
#
# COMPACT_ATOMS: atom_id res chain seq x y z
N MET A 1 16.95 14.08 34.90
CA MET A 1 17.81 12.89 34.77
C MET A 1 17.71 12.39 33.34
N SER A 2 18.82 12.30 32.60
CA SER A 2 18.83 11.75 31.25
C SER A 2 18.55 10.24 31.28
N ARG A 3 17.73 9.75 30.35
CA ARG A 3 17.59 8.30 30.14
C ARG A 3 18.96 7.75 29.73
N PRO A 4 19.44 6.65 30.34
CA PRO A 4 20.69 6.04 29.93
C PRO A 4 20.57 5.57 28.47
N TYR A 5 21.39 6.17 27.60
CA TYR A 5 21.50 5.78 26.19
C TYR A 5 22.50 4.63 26.10
N SER A 6 22.05 3.47 25.65
CA SER A 6 22.86 2.26 25.50
C SER A 6 22.49 1.54 24.19
N ASP A 7 23.19 0.45 23.86
CA ASP A 7 22.91 -0.36 22.67
C ASP A 7 21.43 -0.79 22.57
N SER A 8 20.81 -1.14 23.70
CA SER A 8 19.37 -1.49 23.77
C SER A 8 18.42 -0.34 23.42
N SER A 9 18.92 0.90 23.30
CA SER A 9 18.13 2.07 22.87
C SER A 9 17.93 2.11 21.36
N ILE A 10 18.65 1.29 20.59
CA ILE A 10 18.49 1.16 19.15
C ILE A 10 17.47 0.05 18.84
N ARG A 11 16.43 0.40 18.08
CA ARG A 11 15.42 -0.56 17.64
C ARG A 11 15.42 -0.69 16.12
N VAL A 12 15.58 -1.92 15.65
CA VAL A 12 15.39 -2.28 14.23
C VAL A 12 13.96 -2.72 14.03
N LEU A 13 13.24 -2.02 13.16
CA LEU A 13 11.87 -2.35 12.77
C LEU A 13 11.91 -3.37 11.61
N ARG A 14 11.05 -4.39 11.65
CA ARG A 14 11.02 -5.48 10.66
C ARG A 14 9.67 -5.54 9.92
N GLY A 15 9.69 -6.08 8.70
CA GLY A 15 8.48 -6.21 7.89
C GLY A 15 7.79 -4.87 7.66
N LEU A 16 6.50 -4.79 8.01
CA LEU A 16 5.69 -3.58 7.86
C LEU A 16 5.72 -2.64 9.09
N GLU A 17 6.49 -2.96 10.12
CA GLU A 17 6.64 -2.08 11.29
C GLU A 17 7.12 -0.65 10.96
N PRO A 18 8.09 -0.43 10.04
CA PRO A 18 8.49 0.93 9.65
C PRO A 18 7.33 1.73 9.06
N VAL A 19 6.54 1.10 8.19
CA VAL A 19 5.39 1.72 7.51
C VAL A 19 4.32 2.10 8.52
N LYS A 20 3.98 1.18 9.43
CA LYS A 20 3.01 1.44 10.50
C LYS A 20 3.46 2.54 11.46
N GLN A 21 4.76 2.61 11.77
CA GLN A 21 5.29 3.59 12.71
C GLN A 21 5.50 4.97 12.08
N ARG A 22 5.76 5.06 10.77
CA ARG A 22 6.00 6.31 10.05
C ARG A 22 5.20 6.36 8.74
N PRO A 23 3.87 6.34 8.79
CA PRO A 23 3.03 6.22 7.59
C PRO A 23 3.22 7.38 6.61
N GLY A 24 3.45 8.61 7.10
CA GLY A 24 3.68 9.78 6.24
C GLY A 24 4.93 9.73 5.36
N MET A 25 5.82 8.74 5.55
CA MET A 25 6.93 8.46 4.63
C MET A 25 6.50 7.62 3.43
N TYR A 26 5.37 6.91 3.53
CA TYR A 26 4.94 5.88 2.58
C TYR A 26 3.58 6.18 1.94
N THR A 27 2.76 7.05 2.54
CA THR A 27 1.45 7.41 2.00
C THR A 27 1.02 8.81 2.44
N HIS A 28 0.07 9.40 1.71
CA HIS A 28 -0.63 10.60 2.15
C HIS A 28 -1.54 10.28 3.33
N THR A 29 -1.35 10.99 4.45
CA THR A 29 -2.07 10.71 5.71
C THR A 29 -3.33 11.54 5.90
N GLU A 30 -3.63 12.43 4.96
CA GLU A 30 -4.82 13.28 4.95
C GLU A 30 -6.07 12.50 4.49
N SER A 31 -5.87 11.45 3.70
CA SER A 31 -6.96 10.67 3.08
C SER A 31 -6.47 9.30 2.61
N PRO A 32 -7.30 8.24 2.64
CA PRO A 32 -6.91 6.90 2.17
C PRO A 32 -6.73 6.81 0.65
N LEU A 33 -7.06 7.87 -0.10
CA LEU A 33 -7.06 7.86 -1.56
C LEU A 33 -5.71 7.46 -2.17
N HIS A 34 -4.59 7.80 -1.54
CA HIS A 34 -3.28 7.38 -2.04
C HIS A 34 -3.12 5.86 -2.02
N ILE A 35 -3.58 5.18 -0.96
CA ILE A 35 -3.53 3.72 -0.88
C ILE A 35 -4.43 3.08 -1.97
N VAL A 36 -5.56 3.71 -2.29
CA VAL A 36 -6.42 3.25 -3.39
C VAL A 36 -5.75 3.46 -4.74
N GLN A 37 -5.07 4.60 -4.94
CA GLN A 37 -4.32 4.90 -6.16
C GLN A 37 -3.24 3.85 -6.41
N GLU A 38 -2.47 3.45 -5.40
CA GLU A 38 -1.42 2.42 -5.53
C GLU A 38 -1.97 1.09 -6.10
N VAL A 39 -3.19 0.69 -5.74
CA VAL A 39 -3.79 -0.55 -6.30
C VAL A 39 -4.26 -0.34 -7.73
N ILE A 40 -4.82 0.85 -8.03
CA ILE A 40 -5.21 1.21 -9.40
C ILE A 40 -4.00 1.28 -10.32
N ASP A 41 -2.87 1.81 -9.84
CA ASP A 41 -1.64 1.95 -10.61
C ASP A 41 -1.07 0.58 -10.99
N ASN A 42 -1.08 -0.39 -10.07
CA ASN A 42 -0.69 -1.77 -10.38
C ASN A 42 -1.60 -2.41 -11.45
N ALA A 43 -2.91 -2.16 -11.40
CA ALA A 43 -3.84 -2.61 -12.43
C ALA A 43 -3.61 -1.90 -13.78
N ALA A 44 -3.28 -0.61 -13.74
CA ALA A 44 -2.95 0.19 -14.92
C ALA A 44 -1.65 -0.29 -15.58
N ASP A 45 -0.66 -0.75 -14.81
CA ASP A 45 0.57 -1.34 -15.34
C ASP A 45 0.29 -2.59 -16.18
N GLU A 46 -0.66 -3.44 -15.77
CA GLU A 46 -1.11 -4.58 -16.59
C GLU A 46 -1.77 -4.12 -17.91
N ALA A 47 -2.53 -3.03 -17.87
CA ALA A 47 -3.14 -2.45 -19.07
C ALA A 47 -2.10 -1.82 -20.00
N LEU A 48 -1.11 -1.11 -19.45
CA LEU A 48 0.01 -0.53 -20.20
C LEU A 48 0.88 -1.61 -20.85
N ALA A 49 1.02 -2.76 -20.19
CA ALA A 49 1.69 -3.93 -20.73
C ALA A 49 0.84 -4.73 -21.74
N GLY A 50 -0.42 -4.33 -21.97
CA GLY A 50 -1.34 -4.93 -22.94
C GLY A 50 -2.04 -6.20 -22.47
N PHE A 51 -2.04 -6.48 -21.17
CA PHE A 51 -2.65 -7.68 -20.59
C PHE A 51 -4.02 -7.44 -19.94
N ALA A 52 -4.29 -6.22 -19.46
CA ALA A 52 -5.60 -5.82 -18.95
C ALA A 52 -6.32 -4.87 -19.92
N HIS A 53 -7.65 -4.96 -19.95
CA HIS A 53 -8.53 -4.11 -20.75
C HIS A 53 -9.60 -3.41 -19.91
N VAL A 54 -9.92 -3.96 -18.74
CA VAL A 54 -10.96 -3.44 -17.85
C VAL A 54 -10.41 -3.34 -16.43
N ILE A 55 -10.50 -2.14 -15.86
CA ILE A 55 -10.24 -1.90 -14.44
C ILE A 55 -11.55 -1.44 -13.81
N THR A 56 -12.03 -2.19 -12.82
CA THR A 56 -13.26 -1.89 -12.08
C THR A 56 -12.90 -1.40 -10.69
N VAL A 57 -13.35 -0.19 -10.35
CA VAL A 57 -13.22 0.39 -9.01
C VAL A 57 -14.60 0.52 -8.40
N GLN A 58 -14.78 -0.04 -7.20
CA GLN A 58 -16.05 -0.02 -6.48
C GLN A 58 -15.85 0.46 -5.04
N LEU A 59 -16.56 1.53 -4.68
CA LEU A 59 -16.73 1.97 -3.30
C LEU A 59 -17.94 1.24 -2.69
N HIS A 60 -17.71 0.54 -1.59
CA HIS A 60 -18.73 -0.23 -0.88
C HIS A 60 -19.44 0.63 0.16
N ALA A 61 -20.64 0.21 0.57
CA ALA A 61 -21.45 0.94 1.55
C ALA A 61 -20.80 1.03 2.94
N ASP A 62 -19.86 0.14 3.26
CA ASP A 62 -19.08 0.15 4.51
C ASP A 62 -17.85 1.06 4.45
N GLY A 63 -17.61 1.73 3.31
CA GLY A 63 -16.48 2.61 3.08
C GLY A 63 -15.20 1.91 2.60
N SER A 64 -15.22 0.58 2.39
CA SER A 64 -14.12 -0.14 1.74
C SER A 64 -14.12 0.10 0.22
N VAL A 65 -12.97 -0.10 -0.43
CA VAL A 65 -12.82 0.01 -1.89
C VAL A 65 -12.23 -1.27 -2.43
N SER A 66 -12.81 -1.80 -3.50
CA SER A 66 -12.23 -2.88 -4.29
C SER A 66 -11.79 -2.37 -5.65
N VAL A 67 -10.61 -2.82 -6.09
CA VAL A 67 -10.07 -2.64 -7.43
C VAL A 67 -9.89 -4.03 -8.03
N ALA A 68 -10.43 -4.25 -9.22
CA ALA A 68 -10.28 -5.51 -9.95
C ALA A 68 -9.86 -5.22 -11.39
N ASP A 69 -8.94 -6.02 -11.91
CA ASP A 69 -8.50 -6.01 -13.30
C ASP A 69 -8.62 -7.41 -13.92
N ASP A 70 -8.57 -7.45 -15.25
CA ASP A 70 -8.54 -8.67 -16.06
C ASP A 70 -7.12 -8.98 -16.59
N GLY A 71 -6.08 -8.50 -15.91
CA GLY A 71 -4.68 -8.74 -16.24
C GLY A 71 -4.21 -10.16 -15.91
N ARG A 72 -2.90 -10.37 -15.90
CA ARG A 72 -2.31 -11.70 -15.67
C ARG A 72 -2.48 -12.22 -14.24
N GLY A 73 -2.78 -11.32 -13.30
CA GLY A 73 -2.84 -11.59 -11.88
C GLY A 73 -1.47 -11.64 -11.19
N ILE A 74 -1.49 -11.48 -9.87
CA ILE A 74 -0.28 -11.56 -9.02
C ILE A 74 0.25 -13.01 -9.02
N PRO A 75 1.57 -13.25 -9.20
CA PRO A 75 2.15 -14.59 -9.10
C PRO A 75 1.93 -15.25 -7.74
N VAL A 76 1.52 -16.52 -7.74
CA VAL A 76 1.17 -17.30 -6.52
C VAL A 76 2.11 -18.49 -6.24
N GLY A 77 3.25 -18.54 -6.92
CA GLY A 77 4.25 -19.62 -6.81
C GLY A 77 5.14 -19.54 -5.58
#